data_AF-A0AAV7MF01-F1
#
_entry.id   AF-A0AAV7MF01-F1
#
_cell.length_a   1.000
_cell.length_b   1.000
_cell.length_c   1.000
_cell.angle_alpha   90.00
_cell.angle_beta   90.00
_cell.angle_gamma   90.00
#
_symmetry.space_group_name_H-M   'P 1'
#
loop_
_entity.id
_entity.type
_entity.pdbx_description
1 polymer ?
#
loop_
_entity_poly.entity_id
_entity_poly.type
_entity_poly.pdbx_seq_one_letter_code
_entity_poly.pdbx_strand_id
1 'polypeptide(L)'
;MIRKSGASSLQSPEKTQGWDKDSNEFARTDLQDNTIKCPICKETFPLYLIYYHKQQHQALTKLGYDQNEYPRDMKSLAFRRIEVMANLIKTSQYSVREKEKINSSYELLKETLMSSNRYTEKEDVEQIGKSPVFKGKVTNQFIKAIATCQDQNATWKNKIEDRFTVIDNFGSRPNTCFVGLFDGFHGVSAAKRASEELSLFILDQVSKVDTSYKIREDERHIVASYEKFAKRNLLEIDRAFSSALHDKEKFKKKDFQRIHASYAKAFLRLDRVLLLGMNEVSKVRWSACTAVTCLIEGSPNSNDPQNSKKTEDAVAKCSSSEALPADTKNKPGVIHVANLGM
;
A
#
# COMPACT_ATOMS: atom_id res chain seq x y z
N MET A 1 62.97 -15.01 -36.33
CA MET A 1 63.40 -15.49 -37.67
C MET A 1 62.55 -16.72 -38.00
N ILE A 2 61.82 -16.69 -39.13
CA ILE A 2 61.26 -17.84 -39.90
C ILE A 2 60.02 -18.55 -39.28
N ARG A 3 58.79 -18.22 -39.73
CA ARG A 3 57.94 -18.77 -40.86
C ARG A 3 56.97 -19.87 -40.36
N LYS A 4 55.64 -19.67 -40.47
CA LYS A 4 54.72 -20.19 -41.54
C LYS A 4 54.79 -21.72 -41.67
N SER A 5 53.73 -22.55 -41.71
CA SER A 5 52.48 -22.47 -42.51
C SER A 5 51.63 -23.76 -42.39
N GLY A 6 50.30 -23.64 -42.62
CA GLY A 6 49.42 -24.59 -43.35
C GLY A 6 48.82 -25.78 -42.56
N ALA A 7 47.50 -25.98 -42.38
CA ALA A 7 46.32 -26.05 -43.27
C ALA A 7 46.03 -27.48 -43.82
N SER A 8 44.77 -27.94 -43.60
CA SER A 8 44.02 -29.11 -44.14
C SER A 8 43.55 -30.07 -43.02
N SER A 9 42.31 -30.01 -42.52
CA SER A 9 40.97 -30.37 -43.07
C SER A 9 40.64 -31.87 -43.04
N LEU A 10 39.81 -32.30 -42.08
CA LEU A 10 38.91 -33.46 -42.25
C LEU A 10 37.70 -33.36 -41.31
N GLN A 11 36.58 -32.98 -41.93
CA GLN A 11 35.19 -33.43 -41.76
C GLN A 11 34.59 -33.59 -40.34
N SER A 12 33.64 -32.70 -40.04
CA SER A 12 32.43 -32.98 -39.25
C SER A 12 31.42 -33.79 -40.08
N PRO A 13 30.51 -34.57 -39.48
CA PRO A 13 29.20 -34.08 -39.01
C PRO A 13 28.79 -34.75 -37.66
N GLU A 14 27.74 -34.44 -36.90
CA GLU A 14 26.39 -33.93 -37.20
C GLU A 14 25.75 -33.55 -35.84
N LYS A 15 25.37 -32.28 -35.66
CA LYS A 15 24.01 -31.75 -35.41
C LYS A 15 23.18 -32.41 -34.30
N THR A 16 22.83 -31.60 -33.29
CA THR A 16 21.46 -31.12 -33.01
C THR A 16 21.54 -29.83 -32.16
N GLN A 17 21.24 -28.67 -32.77
CA GLN A 17 20.07 -27.81 -32.49
C GLN A 17 20.04 -27.29 -31.03
N GLY A 18 20.35 -26.03 -30.70
CA GLY A 18 20.12 -24.77 -31.42
C GLY A 18 18.77 -24.19 -30.99
N TRP A 19 18.78 -22.97 -30.42
CA TRP A 19 17.84 -21.85 -30.60
C TRP A 19 18.54 -20.57 -30.14
N ASP A 20 19.31 -20.04 -31.09
CA ASP A 20 19.45 -18.64 -31.52
C ASP A 20 19.42 -17.50 -30.49
N LYS A 21 20.62 -16.94 -30.30
CA LYS A 21 20.85 -15.52 -30.02
C LYS A 21 20.76 -14.76 -31.35
N ASP A 22 19.61 -14.16 -31.64
CA ASP A 22 19.50 -13.14 -32.68
C ASP A 22 19.27 -11.76 -32.05
N SER A 23 20.32 -10.95 -32.18
CA SER A 23 20.28 -9.55 -32.63
C SER A 23 18.92 -8.85 -32.54
N ASN A 24 18.68 -8.17 -31.41
CA ASN A 24 17.75 -7.04 -31.38
C ASN A 24 18.54 -5.76 -31.67
N GLU A 25 19.06 -5.67 -32.89
CA GLU A 25 19.42 -4.40 -33.50
C GLU A 25 18.10 -3.71 -33.84
N PHE A 26 17.53 -3.01 -32.85
CA PHE A 26 16.41 -2.12 -33.08
C PHE A 26 16.89 -1.03 -34.03
N ALA A 27 16.61 -1.24 -35.32
CA ALA A 27 16.67 -0.20 -36.32
C ALA A 27 15.97 1.04 -35.75
N ARG A 28 16.77 2.08 -35.50
CA ARG A 28 16.27 3.44 -35.27
C ARG A 28 15.55 3.85 -36.55
N THR A 29 14.27 3.54 -36.65
CA THR A 29 13.36 4.26 -37.53
C THR A 29 13.33 5.70 -37.03
N ASP A 30 13.75 6.61 -37.90
CA ASP A 30 13.75 8.05 -37.71
C ASP A 30 12.42 8.53 -37.10
N LEU A 31 12.47 8.88 -35.81
CA LEU A 31 11.38 9.54 -35.06
C LEU A 31 11.30 11.04 -35.41
N GLN A 32 11.41 11.38 -36.69
CA GLN A 32 11.14 12.72 -37.16
C GLN A 32 9.64 12.81 -37.49
N ASP A 33 8.95 13.75 -36.84
CA ASP A 33 7.56 14.22 -37.05
C ASP A 33 6.40 13.69 -36.17
N ASN A 34 6.66 13.17 -34.98
CA ASN A 34 5.59 12.89 -33.99
C ASN A 34 5.33 14.04 -33.02
N THR A 35 5.17 15.28 -33.51
CA THR A 35 4.82 16.44 -32.67
C THR A 35 3.53 17.12 -33.11
N ILE A 36 2.80 17.71 -32.15
CA ILE A 36 1.52 18.40 -32.38
C ILE A 36 1.49 19.72 -31.60
N LYS A 37 0.87 20.75 -32.19
CA LYS A 37 0.63 22.03 -31.51
C LYS A 37 -0.57 21.94 -30.58
N CYS A 38 -0.39 22.41 -29.34
CA CYS A 38 -1.48 22.55 -28.39
C CYS A 38 -2.45 23.65 -28.86
N PRO A 39 -3.77 23.40 -28.90
CA PRO A 39 -4.72 24.42 -29.32
C PRO A 39 -4.86 25.58 -28.31
N ILE A 40 -4.46 25.39 -27.05
CA ILE A 40 -4.59 26.35 -25.94
C ILE A 40 -3.39 27.31 -25.94
N CYS A 41 -2.19 26.83 -25.62
CA CYS A 41 -0.98 27.67 -25.53
C CYS A 41 -0.18 27.81 -26.83
N LYS A 42 -0.56 27.09 -27.90
CA LYS A 42 0.13 27.08 -29.22
C LYS A 42 1.54 26.50 -29.23
N GLU A 43 2.06 26.03 -28.10
CA GLU A 43 3.35 25.32 -28.01
C GLU A 43 3.28 23.93 -28.67
N THR A 44 4.43 23.43 -29.12
CA THR A 44 4.55 22.16 -29.85
C THR A 44 5.09 21.08 -28.93
N PHE A 45 4.36 19.96 -28.81
CA PHE A 45 4.73 18.84 -27.95
C PHE A 45 4.80 17.54 -28.73
N PRO A 46 5.66 16.59 -28.33
CA PRO A 46 5.55 15.21 -28.79
C PRO A 46 4.15 14.64 -28.56
N LEU A 47 3.64 13.85 -29.52
CA LEU A 47 2.29 13.27 -29.48
C LEU A 47 2.02 12.51 -28.17
N TYR A 48 3.02 11.84 -27.61
CA TYR A 48 2.87 11.09 -26.35
C TYR A 48 2.72 11.99 -25.11
N LEU A 49 3.11 13.27 -25.17
CA LEU A 49 2.99 14.23 -24.05
C LEU A 49 1.74 15.12 -24.13
N ILE A 50 1.04 15.15 -25.27
CA ILE A 50 -0.07 16.10 -25.47
C ILE A 50 -1.22 15.88 -24.49
N TYR A 51 -1.47 14.64 -24.09
CA TYR A 51 -2.52 14.31 -23.12
C TYR A 51 -2.20 14.90 -21.74
N TYR A 52 -0.97 14.67 -21.25
CA TYR A 52 -0.51 15.21 -19.97
C TYR A 52 -0.51 16.74 -19.99
N HIS A 53 -0.02 17.34 -21.08
CA HIS A 53 -0.04 18.79 -21.25
C HIS A 53 -1.46 19.38 -21.23
N LYS A 54 -2.45 18.71 -21.85
CA LYS A 54 -3.86 19.13 -21.75
C LYS A 54 -4.40 19.05 -20.32
N GLN A 55 -3.99 18.05 -19.54
CA GLN A 55 -4.35 17.99 -18.12
C GLN A 55 -3.75 19.15 -17.31
N GLN A 56 -2.54 19.60 -17.64
CA GLN A 56 -1.94 20.78 -16.99
C GLN A 56 -2.81 22.03 -17.19
N HIS A 57 -3.28 22.27 -18.42
CA HIS A 57 -4.21 23.38 -18.68
C HIS A 57 -5.50 23.28 -17.86
N GLN A 58 -6.08 22.08 -17.78
CA GLN A 58 -7.28 21.85 -16.96
C GLN A 58 -7.01 22.13 -15.49
N ALA A 59 -5.84 21.72 -14.97
CA ALA A 59 -5.45 21.97 -13.60
C ALA A 59 -5.21 23.46 -13.32
N LEU A 60 -4.58 24.20 -14.24
CA LEU A 60 -4.40 25.65 -14.16
C LEU A 60 -5.76 26.35 -14.06
N THR A 61 -6.66 26.05 -15.01
CA THR A 61 -8.03 26.61 -14.99
C THR A 61 -8.76 26.24 -13.70
N LYS A 62 -8.56 25.02 -13.18
CA LYS A 62 -9.24 24.59 -11.95
C LYS A 62 -8.78 25.33 -10.70
N LEU A 63 -7.52 25.77 -10.66
CA LEU A 63 -7.00 26.65 -9.62
C LEU A 63 -7.19 28.15 -9.95
N GLY A 64 -7.94 28.46 -11.01
CA GLY A 64 -8.27 29.82 -11.41
C GLY A 64 -7.08 30.59 -11.99
N TYR A 65 -6.10 29.91 -12.57
CA TYR A 65 -5.06 30.56 -13.38
C TYR A 65 -5.59 30.83 -14.80
N ASP A 66 -5.15 31.93 -15.39
CA ASP A 66 -5.43 32.25 -16.78
C ASP A 66 -4.63 31.37 -17.76
N GLN A 67 -5.01 31.37 -19.05
CA GLN A 67 -4.51 30.44 -20.08
C GLN A 67 -2.99 30.47 -20.33
N ASN A 68 -2.28 31.47 -19.79
CA ASN A 68 -0.81 31.59 -19.87
C ASN A 68 -0.18 31.94 -18.51
N GLU A 69 -0.96 31.85 -17.43
CA GLU A 69 -0.45 32.09 -16.08
C GLU A 69 -0.03 30.76 -15.48
N TYR A 70 1.20 30.71 -14.97
CA TYR A 70 1.73 29.56 -14.26
C TYR A 70 2.07 29.96 -12.82
N PRO A 71 1.90 29.04 -11.86
CA PRO A 71 2.39 29.27 -10.51
C PRO A 71 3.90 29.52 -10.57
N ARG A 72 4.39 30.49 -9.79
CA ARG A 72 5.82 30.87 -9.78
C ARG A 72 6.64 29.96 -8.89
N ASP A 73 6.04 29.55 -7.79
CA ASP A 73 6.66 28.72 -6.77
C ASP A 73 5.62 27.92 -5.99
N MET A 74 6.10 26.94 -5.23
CA MET A 74 5.28 26.05 -4.42
C MET A 74 4.40 26.76 -3.39
N LYS A 75 4.87 27.88 -2.81
CA LYS A 75 4.10 28.64 -1.83
C LYS A 75 2.95 29.37 -2.50
N SER A 76 3.19 29.99 -3.66
CA SER A 76 2.16 30.67 -4.45
C SER A 76 1.06 29.69 -4.89
N LEU A 77 1.44 28.48 -5.30
CA LEU A 77 0.49 27.43 -5.68
C LEU A 77 -0.34 26.95 -4.47
N ALA A 78 0.30 26.73 -3.32
CA ALA A 78 -0.38 26.35 -2.09
C ALA A 78 -1.36 27.43 -1.61
N PHE A 79 -0.95 28.69 -1.68
CA PHE A 79 -1.80 29.84 -1.34
C PHE A 79 -3.02 29.90 -2.27
N ARG A 80 -2.83 29.74 -3.58
CA ARG A 80 -3.93 29.74 -4.55
C ARG A 80 -4.92 28.61 -4.30
N ARG A 81 -4.46 27.41 -3.96
CA ARG A 81 -5.32 26.30 -3.55
C ARG A 81 -6.19 26.66 -2.35
N ILE A 82 -5.60 27.28 -1.32
CA ILE A 82 -6.34 27.71 -0.12
C ILE A 82 -7.42 28.74 -0.49
N GLU A 83 -7.08 29.72 -1.32
CA GLU A 83 -8.00 30.77 -1.76
C GLU A 83 -9.19 30.19 -2.54
N VAL A 84 -8.95 29.30 -3.50
CA VAL A 84 -10.01 28.64 -4.28
C VAL A 84 -10.91 27.79 -3.39
N MET A 85 -10.33 27.05 -2.44
CA MET A 85 -11.11 26.28 -1.47
C MET A 85 -11.95 27.18 -0.56
N ALA A 86 -11.38 28.29 -0.07
CA ALA A 86 -12.10 29.26 0.77
C ALA A 86 -13.28 29.89 0.00
N ASN A 87 -13.09 30.22 -1.28
CA ASN A 87 -14.15 30.76 -2.13
C ASN A 87 -15.28 29.75 -2.37
N LEU A 88 -14.97 28.46 -2.57
CA LEU A 88 -16.01 27.42 -2.68
C LEU A 88 -16.84 27.27 -1.40
N ILE A 89 -16.20 27.36 -0.24
CA ILE A 89 -16.90 27.32 1.05
C ILE A 89 -17.79 28.55 1.18
N LYS A 90 -17.24 29.75 0.91
CA LYS A 90 -17.97 31.02 0.99
C LYS A 90 -19.18 31.07 0.06
N THR A 91 -19.08 30.48 -1.13
CA THR A 91 -20.17 30.44 -2.13
C THR A 91 -21.11 29.25 -1.96
N SER A 92 -20.93 28.43 -0.91
CA SER A 92 -21.73 27.21 -0.66
C SER A 92 -21.71 26.19 -1.81
N GLN A 93 -20.67 26.21 -2.65
CA GLN A 93 -20.46 25.24 -3.74
C GLN A 93 -19.52 24.09 -3.35
N TYR A 94 -19.15 24.02 -2.07
CA TYR A 94 -18.25 23.01 -1.56
C TYR A 94 -18.87 21.60 -1.64
N SER A 95 -18.15 20.67 -2.27
CA SER A 95 -18.45 19.25 -2.21
C SER A 95 -17.15 18.44 -2.14
N VAL A 96 -17.23 17.19 -1.66
CA VAL A 96 -16.09 16.27 -1.58
C VAL A 96 -15.43 16.11 -2.96
N ARG A 97 -16.24 15.94 -4.00
CA ARG A 97 -15.77 15.80 -5.39
C ARG A 97 -15.04 17.04 -5.88
N GLU A 98 -15.50 18.24 -5.54
CA GLU A 98 -14.83 19.48 -5.93
C GLU A 98 -13.51 19.68 -5.19
N LYS A 99 -13.45 19.33 -3.89
CA LYS A 99 -12.20 19.29 -3.13
C LYS A 99 -11.18 18.34 -3.74
N GLU A 100 -11.59 17.14 -4.13
CA GLU A 100 -10.72 16.15 -4.78
C GLU A 100 -10.15 16.68 -6.08
N LYS A 101 -10.99 17.26 -6.96
CA LYS A 101 -10.51 17.87 -8.22
C LYS A 101 -9.48 18.96 -8.00
N ILE A 102 -9.69 19.82 -7.00
CA ILE A 102 -8.74 20.88 -6.64
C ILE A 102 -7.43 20.28 -6.14
N ASN A 103 -7.49 19.27 -5.28
CA ASN A 103 -6.30 18.60 -4.77
C ASN A 103 -5.51 17.90 -5.88
N SER A 104 -6.18 17.16 -6.77
CA SER A 104 -5.55 16.53 -7.92
C SER A 104 -4.91 17.56 -8.86
N SER A 105 -5.58 18.68 -9.10
CA SER A 105 -5.03 19.77 -9.92
C SER A 105 -3.79 20.40 -9.28
N TYR A 106 -3.84 20.61 -7.97
CA TYR A 106 -2.70 21.09 -7.18
C TYR A 106 -1.51 20.15 -7.25
N GLU A 107 -1.70 18.83 -7.05
CA GLU A 107 -0.61 17.86 -7.11
C GLU A 107 0.00 17.77 -8.52
N LEU A 108 -0.81 17.83 -9.59
CA LEU A 108 -0.32 17.85 -10.98
C LEU A 108 0.54 19.08 -11.28
N LEU A 109 0.10 20.27 -10.85
CA LEU A 109 0.85 21.51 -11.08
C LEU A 109 2.09 21.60 -10.20
N LYS A 110 2.01 21.07 -8.99
CA LYS A 110 3.16 20.88 -8.11
C LYS A 110 4.20 20.02 -8.80
N GLU A 111 3.81 18.84 -9.29
CA GLU A 111 4.68 17.95 -10.08
C GLU A 111 5.34 18.69 -11.25
N THR A 112 4.56 19.46 -12.00
CA THR A 112 5.06 20.27 -13.13
C THR A 112 6.08 21.32 -12.69
N LEU A 113 5.85 22.05 -11.60
CA LEU A 113 6.80 23.02 -11.04
C LEU A 113 8.12 22.37 -10.61
N MET A 114 8.04 21.17 -10.02
CA MET A 114 9.24 20.43 -9.64
C MET A 114 9.96 19.84 -10.84
N SER A 115 9.21 19.53 -11.90
CA SER A 115 9.70 18.96 -13.15
C SER A 115 10.32 20.00 -14.08
N SER A 116 9.79 21.23 -14.13
CA SER A 116 10.44 22.36 -14.85
C SER A 116 11.81 22.72 -14.27
N ASN A 117 12.09 22.32 -13.02
CA ASN A 117 13.43 22.41 -12.44
C ASN A 117 14.30 21.17 -12.72
N ARG A 118 13.79 20.09 -13.33
CA ARG A 118 14.46 18.77 -13.33
C ARG A 118 14.28 17.84 -14.54
N TYR A 119 13.50 18.18 -15.56
CA TYR A 119 13.42 17.34 -16.77
C TYR A 119 14.12 17.98 -17.95
N THR A 120 15.41 18.25 -17.75
CA THR A 120 16.37 18.08 -18.84
C THR A 120 17.22 16.87 -18.46
N GLU A 121 17.23 15.90 -19.38
CA GLU A 121 18.01 14.67 -19.36
C GLU A 121 17.49 13.53 -18.47
N LYS A 122 16.97 12.50 -19.14
CA LYS A 122 17.10 11.07 -18.79
C LYS A 122 17.12 10.81 -17.28
N GLU A 123 15.95 10.72 -16.64
CA GLU A 123 15.91 9.98 -15.38
C GLU A 123 16.32 8.53 -15.70
N ASP A 124 17.49 8.17 -15.20
CA ASP A 124 18.13 6.86 -15.31
C ASP A 124 17.14 5.77 -14.87
N VAL A 125 16.62 5.03 -15.84
CA VAL A 125 15.98 3.72 -15.61
C VAL A 125 16.93 2.79 -14.80
N GLU A 126 18.24 3.10 -14.78
CA GLU A 126 19.25 2.44 -13.95
C GLU A 126 19.08 2.66 -12.43
N GLN A 127 18.38 3.70 -11.97
CA GLN A 127 18.15 3.92 -10.53
C GLN A 127 17.04 3.03 -9.96
N ILE A 128 16.05 2.64 -10.76
CA ILE A 128 14.95 1.72 -10.36
C ILE A 128 15.51 0.36 -9.92
N GLY A 129 16.66 -0.05 -10.47
CA GLY A 129 17.35 -1.29 -10.09
C GLY A 129 18.15 -1.23 -8.79
N LYS A 130 18.32 -0.05 -8.17
CA LYS A 130 19.13 0.16 -6.96
C LYS A 130 18.31 0.30 -5.69
N SER A 131 16.99 0.50 -5.80
CA SER A 131 16.10 0.64 -4.64
C SER A 131 16.01 -0.70 -3.89
N PRO A 132 16.12 -0.70 -2.54
CA PRO A 132 16.05 -1.93 -1.77
C PRO A 132 14.67 -2.59 -1.92
N VAL A 133 14.68 -3.82 -2.42
CA VAL A 133 13.47 -4.65 -2.52
C VAL A 133 13.49 -5.67 -1.40
N PHE A 134 12.54 -5.56 -0.48
CA PHE A 134 12.24 -6.63 0.45
C PHE A 134 11.33 -7.65 -0.24
N LYS A 135 11.73 -8.92 -0.25
CA LYS A 135 10.91 -10.04 -0.71
C LYS A 135 10.57 -10.90 0.49
N GLY A 136 9.30 -11.02 0.80
CA GLY A 136 8.81 -11.87 1.88
C GLY A 136 8.30 -13.21 1.33
N LYS A 137 8.45 -14.27 2.12
CA LYS A 137 7.70 -15.51 1.94
C LYS A 137 6.67 -15.60 3.05
N VAL A 138 5.42 -15.85 2.69
CA VAL A 138 4.30 -16.05 3.61
C VAL A 138 3.66 -17.40 3.34
N THR A 139 3.08 -18.00 4.37
CA THR A 139 2.47 -19.34 4.31
C THR A 139 1.01 -19.30 3.89
N ASN A 140 0.39 -18.11 3.84
CA ASN A 140 -0.97 -17.92 3.34
C ASN A 140 -1.11 -18.41 1.89
N GLN A 141 -2.04 -19.32 1.65
CA GLN A 141 -2.21 -20.00 0.36
C GLN A 141 -2.72 -19.10 -0.77
N PHE A 142 -3.33 -17.95 -0.42
CA PHE A 142 -3.83 -16.98 -1.40
C PHE A 142 -2.76 -15.97 -1.83
N ILE A 143 -1.64 -15.88 -1.11
CA ILE A 143 -0.56 -14.93 -1.41
C ILE A 143 0.55 -15.68 -2.17
N LYS A 144 0.60 -15.48 -3.49
CA LYS A 144 1.63 -16.10 -4.34
C LYS A 144 3.02 -15.48 -4.15
N ALA A 145 3.07 -14.17 -3.91
CA ALA A 145 4.29 -13.42 -3.69
C ALA A 145 3.99 -12.14 -2.92
N ILE A 146 4.93 -11.70 -2.09
CA ILE A 146 4.91 -10.38 -1.48
C ILE A 146 6.29 -9.73 -1.61
N ALA A 147 6.29 -8.48 -2.04
CA ALA A 147 7.48 -7.66 -2.11
C ALA A 147 7.14 -6.22 -1.76
N THR A 148 8.08 -5.52 -1.14
CA THR A 148 8.02 -4.08 -0.93
C THR A 148 9.28 -3.46 -1.50
N CYS A 149 9.12 -2.29 -2.12
CA CYS A 149 10.21 -1.47 -2.60
C CYS A 149 10.05 -0.10 -1.95
N GLN A 150 11.16 0.46 -1.50
CA GLN A 150 11.20 1.83 -1.00
C GLN A 150 12.18 2.60 -1.86
N ASP A 151 11.73 3.73 -2.38
CA ASP A 151 12.59 4.62 -3.15
C ASP A 151 12.82 5.92 -2.40
N GLN A 152 14.09 6.32 -2.28
CA GLN A 152 14.44 7.56 -1.63
C GLN A 152 14.54 8.65 -2.68
N ASN A 153 13.50 9.45 -2.81
CA ASN A 153 13.61 10.67 -3.59
C ASN A 153 14.36 11.75 -2.78
N ALA A 154 15.69 11.73 -2.88
CA ALA A 154 16.60 12.58 -2.11
C ALA A 154 16.32 14.08 -2.28
N THR A 155 15.69 14.48 -3.39
CA THR A 155 15.32 15.88 -3.63
C THR A 155 14.06 16.31 -2.89
N TRP A 156 13.20 15.39 -2.49
CA TRP A 156 11.96 15.67 -1.76
C TRP A 156 12.11 15.49 -0.25
N LYS A 157 12.71 14.37 0.17
CA LYS A 157 13.05 14.11 1.56
C LYS A 157 14.39 13.39 1.60
N ASN A 158 15.33 13.91 2.39
CA ASN A 158 16.65 13.31 2.58
C ASN A 158 16.63 12.05 3.47
N LYS A 159 15.46 11.64 3.98
CA LYS A 159 15.27 10.45 4.81
C LYS A 159 13.93 9.78 4.46
N ILE A 160 13.93 8.46 4.36
CA ILE A 160 12.71 7.66 4.19
C ILE A 160 11.96 7.63 5.52
N GLU A 161 10.78 8.24 5.53
CA GLU A 161 9.86 8.24 6.68
C GLU A 161 8.90 7.05 6.61
N ASP A 162 8.72 6.45 5.43
CA ASP A 162 7.83 5.33 5.17
C ASP A 162 8.28 4.06 5.89
N ARG A 163 7.31 3.30 6.41
CA ARG A 163 7.51 2.01 7.06
C ARG A 163 6.50 1.00 6.55
N PHE A 164 6.83 -0.26 6.69
CA PHE A 164 5.93 -1.35 6.34
C PHE A 164 6.07 -2.49 7.34
N THR A 165 5.02 -3.30 7.45
CA THR A 165 4.95 -4.45 8.34
C THR A 165 4.28 -5.59 7.59
N VAL A 166 4.87 -6.79 7.67
CA VAL A 166 4.28 -8.03 7.16
C VAL A 166 4.36 -9.06 8.28
N ILE A 167 3.22 -9.61 8.69
CA ILE A 167 3.13 -10.63 9.73
C ILE A 167 2.39 -11.83 9.13
N ASP A 168 3.11 -12.92 8.94
CA ASP A 168 2.53 -14.20 8.54
C ASP A 168 1.89 -14.90 9.74
N ASN A 169 0.83 -15.67 9.49
CA ASN A 169 0.01 -16.32 10.52
C ASN A 169 -0.38 -15.37 11.66
N PHE A 170 -0.96 -14.23 11.29
CA PHE A 170 -1.34 -13.15 12.20
C PHE A 170 -2.17 -13.68 13.39
N GLY A 171 -1.73 -13.35 14.62
CA GLY A 171 -2.36 -13.87 15.84
C GLY A 171 -2.23 -15.37 16.01
N SER A 172 -1.13 -15.97 15.55
CA SER A 172 -0.92 -17.43 15.53
C SER A 172 -2.02 -18.21 14.80
N ARG A 173 -2.77 -17.54 13.91
CA ARG A 173 -3.85 -18.16 13.13
C ARG A 173 -3.31 -18.59 11.77
N PRO A 174 -3.29 -19.89 11.45
CA PRO A 174 -2.83 -20.37 10.16
C PRO A 174 -3.58 -19.75 8.99
N ASN A 175 -2.92 -19.61 7.85
CA ASN A 175 -3.52 -19.11 6.61
C ASN A 175 -4.08 -17.67 6.75
N THR A 176 -3.44 -16.86 7.60
CA THR A 176 -3.72 -15.42 7.70
C THR A 176 -2.43 -14.63 7.49
N CYS A 177 -2.55 -13.41 6.98
CA CYS A 177 -1.40 -12.52 6.79
C CYS A 177 -1.85 -11.08 7.04
N PHE A 178 -1.11 -10.37 7.88
CA PHE A 178 -1.29 -8.93 8.08
C PHE A 178 -0.23 -8.18 7.30
N VAL A 179 -0.64 -7.14 6.59
CA VAL A 179 0.25 -6.21 5.87
C VAL A 179 -0.12 -4.80 6.29
N GLY A 180 0.88 -3.97 6.59
CA GLY A 180 0.72 -2.54 6.86
C GLY A 180 1.73 -1.73 6.06
N LEU A 181 1.29 -0.61 5.50
CA LEU A 181 2.12 0.41 4.87
C LEU A 181 1.83 1.74 5.56
N PHE A 182 2.89 2.45 5.93
CA PHE A 182 2.84 3.63 6.77
C PHE A 182 3.66 4.73 6.11
N ASP A 183 3.04 5.79 5.63
CA ASP A 183 3.73 6.97 5.06
C ASP A 183 3.91 8.01 6.17
N GLY A 184 5.17 8.31 6.49
CA GLY A 184 5.52 9.24 7.55
C GLY A 184 5.57 10.70 7.06
N PHE A 185 5.19 11.62 7.93
CA PHE A 185 5.18 13.04 7.65
C PHE A 185 5.80 13.84 8.80
N HIS A 186 6.66 14.81 8.47
CA HIS A 186 7.41 15.63 9.44
C HIS A 186 8.25 14.80 10.44
N GLY A 187 8.70 13.64 10.00
CA GLY A 187 9.52 12.74 10.79
C GLY A 187 9.06 11.29 10.68
N VAL A 188 9.98 10.38 10.97
CA VAL A 188 9.76 8.94 10.89
C VAL A 188 9.08 8.34 12.11
N SER A 189 8.99 9.10 13.20
CA SER A 189 8.67 8.55 14.52
C SER A 189 7.26 7.97 14.59
N ALA A 190 6.25 8.69 14.08
CA ALA A 190 4.87 8.21 14.03
C ALA A 190 4.72 6.95 13.15
N ALA A 191 5.27 6.97 11.92
CA ALA A 191 5.21 5.83 11.01
C ALA A 191 5.94 4.61 11.56
N LYS A 192 7.12 4.80 12.17
CA LYS A 192 7.86 3.74 12.87
C LYS A 192 7.02 3.12 13.97
N ARG A 193 6.46 3.95 14.84
CA ARG A 193 5.66 3.47 15.96
C ARG A 193 4.41 2.74 15.49
N ALA A 194 3.71 3.27 14.50
CA ALA A 194 2.55 2.63 13.91
C ALA A 194 2.89 1.28 13.27
N SER A 195 4.02 1.17 12.58
CA SER A 195 4.49 -0.08 11.99
C SER A 195 4.81 -1.17 13.03
N GLU A 196 5.28 -0.77 14.21
CA GLU A 196 5.65 -1.69 15.29
C GLU A 196 4.44 -2.13 16.14
N GLU A 197 3.45 -1.25 16.34
CA GLU A 197 2.42 -1.46 17.36
C GLU A 197 0.98 -1.58 16.84
N LEU A 198 0.64 -1.04 15.67
CA LEU A 198 -0.76 -1.05 15.19
C LEU A 198 -1.31 -2.47 15.06
N SER A 199 -0.49 -3.40 14.57
CA SER A 199 -0.84 -4.82 14.43
C SER A 199 -1.18 -5.46 15.79
N LEU A 200 -0.51 -5.06 16.87
CA LEU A 200 -0.77 -5.55 18.22
C LEU A 200 -2.10 -5.02 18.77
N PHE A 201 -2.40 -3.74 18.57
CA PHE A 201 -3.69 -3.17 18.94
C PHE A 201 -4.84 -3.81 18.16
N ILE A 202 -4.65 -4.06 16.86
CA ILE A 202 -5.63 -4.78 16.04
C ILE A 202 -5.80 -6.21 16.58
N LEU A 203 -4.72 -6.92 16.86
CA LEU A 203 -4.76 -8.29 17.37
C LEU A 203 -5.50 -8.41 18.71
N ASP A 204 -5.21 -7.49 19.65
CA ASP A 204 -5.93 -7.41 20.93
C ASP A 204 -7.45 -7.24 20.71
N GLN A 205 -7.86 -6.33 19.82
CA GLN A 205 -9.27 -6.10 19.55
C GLN A 205 -9.95 -7.23 18.75
N VAL A 206 -9.25 -7.85 17.80
CA VAL A 206 -9.77 -8.95 16.99
C VAL A 206 -9.91 -10.22 17.84
N SER A 207 -8.94 -10.53 18.69
CA SER A 207 -8.98 -11.71 19.60
C SER A 207 -10.18 -11.71 20.57
N LYS A 208 -10.71 -10.53 20.89
CA LYS A 208 -11.92 -10.36 21.74
C LYS A 208 -13.21 -10.71 21.01
N VAL A 209 -13.23 -10.59 19.69
CA VAL A 209 -14.41 -10.89 18.86
C VAL A 209 -14.32 -12.26 18.20
N ASP A 210 -13.10 -12.73 17.90
CA ASP A 210 -12.79 -14.01 17.28
C ASP A 210 -11.63 -14.69 18.04
N THR A 211 -11.95 -15.75 18.77
CA THR A 211 -11.02 -16.48 19.66
C THR A 211 -10.01 -17.35 18.90
N SER A 212 -10.16 -17.49 17.58
CA SER A 212 -9.15 -18.17 16.75
C SER A 212 -7.85 -17.37 16.66
N TYR A 213 -7.90 -16.06 16.88
CA TYR A 213 -6.72 -15.20 17.01
C TYR A 213 -6.20 -15.25 18.44
N LYS A 214 -4.93 -15.63 18.57
CA LYS A 214 -4.21 -15.73 19.84
C LYS A 214 -3.17 -14.63 19.92
N ILE A 215 -3.35 -13.78 20.92
CA ILE A 215 -2.32 -12.83 21.36
C ILE A 215 -1.40 -13.52 22.36
N ARG A 216 -0.08 -13.36 22.20
CA ARG A 216 0.94 -13.90 23.11
C ARG A 216 1.03 -13.05 24.37
N GLU A 217 1.65 -13.59 25.41
CA GLU A 217 1.69 -12.90 26.72
C GLU A 217 2.54 -11.63 26.69
N ASP A 218 3.68 -11.67 26.01
CA ASP A 218 4.53 -10.49 25.77
C ASP A 218 3.81 -9.41 24.94
N GLU A 219 3.06 -9.81 23.90
CA GLU A 219 2.22 -8.91 23.11
C GLU A 219 1.11 -8.28 23.96
N ARG A 220 0.46 -9.07 24.83
CA ARG A 220 -0.52 -8.55 25.81
C ARG A 220 0.10 -7.55 26.75
N HIS A 221 1.30 -7.81 27.27
CA HIS A 221 1.99 -6.88 28.16
C HIS A 221 2.26 -5.53 27.48
N ILE A 222 2.65 -5.53 26.20
CA ILE A 222 2.84 -4.30 25.42
C ILE A 222 1.52 -3.54 25.36
N VAL A 223 0.43 -4.17 24.93
CA VAL A 223 -0.89 -3.50 24.83
C VAL A 223 -1.37 -3.00 26.20
N ALA A 224 -1.23 -3.82 27.25
CA ALA A 224 -1.63 -3.48 28.61
C ALA A 224 -0.85 -2.28 29.19
N SER A 225 0.39 -2.08 28.77
CA SER A 225 1.19 -0.93 29.19
C SER A 225 0.55 0.42 28.78
N TYR A 226 -0.24 0.42 27.69
CA TYR A 226 -0.93 1.60 27.18
C TYR A 226 -2.33 1.80 27.78
N GLU A 227 -2.94 0.78 28.40
CA GLU A 227 -4.32 0.86 28.91
C GLU A 227 -4.50 1.94 29.97
N LYS A 228 -3.47 2.24 30.76
CA LYS A 228 -3.51 3.30 31.78
C LYS A 228 -3.82 4.68 31.15
N PHE A 229 -3.47 4.88 29.89
CA PHE A 229 -3.58 6.16 29.19
C PHE A 229 -4.84 6.27 28.30
N ALA A 230 -5.49 5.12 28.02
CA ALA A 230 -6.72 5.05 27.23
C ALA A 230 -8.01 5.34 28.04
N LYS A 231 -7.98 5.19 29.37
CA LYS A 231 -9.18 4.99 30.21
C LYS A 231 -10.31 6.03 30.14
N ARG A 232 -10.06 7.32 29.86
CA ARG A 232 -11.11 8.35 29.97
C ARG A 232 -12.02 8.49 28.74
N ASN A 233 -11.47 8.40 27.52
CA ASN A 233 -12.27 8.56 26.29
C ASN A 233 -12.60 7.22 25.60
N LEU A 234 -11.85 6.15 25.92
CA LEU A 234 -12.05 4.86 25.27
C LEU A 234 -13.39 4.21 25.64
N LEU A 235 -13.89 4.43 26.85
CA LEU A 235 -15.19 3.92 27.28
C LEU A 235 -16.36 4.54 26.52
N GLU A 236 -16.25 5.82 26.12
CA GLU A 236 -17.26 6.50 25.32
C GLU A 236 -17.22 6.03 23.87
N ILE A 237 -16.02 5.88 23.31
CA ILE A 237 -15.80 5.30 21.98
C ILE A 237 -16.30 3.84 21.95
N ASP A 238 -15.94 3.03 22.95
CA ASP A 238 -16.38 1.64 23.06
C ASP A 238 -17.91 1.55 23.19
N ARG A 239 -18.56 2.46 23.95
CA ARG A 239 -20.02 2.56 24.01
C ARG A 239 -20.63 2.91 22.65
N ALA A 240 -20.07 3.89 21.94
CA ALA A 240 -20.57 4.31 20.64
C ALA A 240 -20.45 3.21 19.56
N PHE A 241 -19.35 2.45 19.55
CA PHE A 241 -19.23 1.30 18.65
C PHE A 241 -20.13 0.14 19.05
N SER A 242 -20.30 -0.12 20.35
CA SER A 242 -21.15 -1.20 20.83
C SER A 242 -22.63 -0.93 20.55
N SER A 243 -23.10 0.31 20.70
CA SER A 243 -24.46 0.70 20.33
C SER A 243 -24.72 0.60 18.83
N ALA A 244 -23.75 0.98 17.98
CA ALA A 244 -23.85 0.85 16.52
C ALA A 244 -23.92 -0.60 16.03
N LEU A 245 -23.39 -1.56 16.79
CA LEU A 245 -23.44 -3.00 16.47
C LEU A 245 -24.77 -3.67 16.88
N HIS A 246 -25.65 -2.98 17.61
CA HIS A 246 -26.94 -3.51 18.06
C HIS A 246 -28.05 -3.46 17.00
N ASP A 247 -27.84 -2.79 15.86
CA ASP A 247 -28.82 -2.78 14.76
C ASP A 247 -28.92 -4.15 14.08
N LYS A 248 -30.12 -4.72 14.14
CA LYS A 248 -30.42 -6.12 13.87
C LYS A 248 -30.64 -6.40 12.38
N GLU A 249 -29.59 -6.53 11.57
CA GLU A 249 -29.72 -7.24 10.28
C GLU A 249 -28.48 -8.09 9.88
N LYS A 250 -28.77 -9.38 9.61
CA LYS A 250 -27.95 -10.44 8.97
C LYS A 250 -26.62 -10.85 9.64
N PHE A 251 -26.61 -12.09 10.13
CA PHE A 251 -25.51 -12.77 10.84
C PHE A 251 -24.12 -12.68 10.17
N LYS A 252 -23.98 -12.78 8.84
CA LYS A 252 -22.67 -12.67 8.16
C LYS A 252 -22.15 -11.24 8.07
N LYS A 253 -23.04 -10.25 8.03
CA LYS A 253 -22.66 -8.83 8.06
C LYS A 253 -22.08 -8.46 9.43
N LYS A 254 -22.53 -9.14 10.49
CA LYS A 254 -22.06 -8.93 11.86
C LYS A 254 -20.60 -9.35 12.07
N ASP A 255 -20.12 -10.42 11.46
CA ASP A 255 -18.73 -10.87 11.67
C ASP A 255 -17.72 -9.87 11.08
N PHE A 256 -17.95 -9.42 9.84
CA PHE A 256 -17.11 -8.38 9.23
C PHE A 256 -17.20 -7.05 9.97
N GLN A 257 -18.41 -6.63 10.37
CA GLN A 257 -18.60 -5.42 11.16
C GLN A 257 -17.85 -5.46 12.50
N ARG A 258 -17.77 -6.62 13.15
CA ARG A 258 -17.02 -6.78 14.41
C ARG A 258 -15.52 -6.63 14.17
N ILE A 259 -14.98 -7.24 13.11
CA ILE A 259 -13.56 -7.04 12.74
C ILE A 259 -13.30 -5.57 12.38
N HIS A 260 -14.17 -4.93 11.58
CA HIS A 260 -14.03 -3.52 11.21
C HIS A 260 -14.13 -2.58 12.42
N ALA A 261 -15.00 -2.87 13.38
CA ALA A 261 -15.07 -2.14 14.64
C ALA A 261 -13.79 -2.33 15.47
N SER A 262 -13.23 -3.55 15.51
CA SER A 262 -11.94 -3.82 16.14
C SER A 262 -10.81 -3.01 15.51
N TYR A 263 -10.79 -2.89 14.18
CA TYR A 263 -9.89 -2.01 13.45
C TYR A 263 -10.05 -0.55 13.89
N ALA A 264 -11.26 0.01 13.84
CA ALA A 264 -11.50 1.39 14.23
C ALA A 264 -11.05 1.69 15.66
N LYS A 265 -11.33 0.78 16.60
CA LYS A 265 -10.87 0.88 17.99
C LYS A 265 -9.35 0.85 18.10
N ALA A 266 -8.68 -0.03 17.35
CA ALA A 266 -7.22 -0.14 17.36
C ALA A 266 -6.54 1.12 16.83
N PHE A 267 -7.03 1.68 15.72
CA PHE A 267 -6.54 2.94 15.16
C PHE A 267 -6.70 4.10 16.15
N LEU A 268 -7.87 4.24 16.77
CA LEU A 268 -8.11 5.29 17.77
C LEU A 268 -7.24 5.13 19.03
N ARG A 269 -6.98 3.88 19.46
CA ARG A 269 -6.06 3.59 20.56
C ARG A 269 -4.64 4.03 20.23
N LEU A 270 -4.14 3.67 19.06
CA LEU A 270 -2.79 4.03 18.64
C LEU A 270 -2.64 5.54 18.44
N ASP A 271 -3.59 6.19 17.77
CA ASP A 271 -3.62 7.64 17.59
C ASP A 271 -3.49 8.37 18.94
N ARG A 272 -4.22 7.88 19.96
CA ARG A 272 -4.10 8.42 21.31
C ARG A 272 -2.72 8.22 21.94
N VAL A 273 -2.10 7.06 21.73
CA VAL A 273 -0.74 6.77 22.21
C VAL A 273 0.26 7.71 21.55
N LEU A 274 0.12 7.97 20.24
CA LEU A 274 0.97 8.90 19.50
C LEU A 274 0.80 10.35 20.01
N LEU A 275 -0.44 10.80 20.20
CA LEU A 275 -0.76 12.14 20.71
C LEU A 275 -0.19 12.40 22.11
N LEU A 276 -0.13 11.39 22.97
CA LEU A 276 0.38 11.52 24.33
C LEU A 276 1.91 11.49 24.41
N GLY A 277 2.62 11.13 23.32
CA GLY A 277 4.08 11.17 23.26
C GLY A 277 4.73 10.32 24.36
N MET A 278 4.38 9.04 24.45
CA MET A 278 4.96 8.14 25.46
C MET A 278 6.41 7.76 25.14
N ASN A 279 7.27 7.75 26.18
CA ASN A 279 8.72 7.48 26.10
C ASN A 279 9.51 8.47 25.22
N GLU A 280 9.13 9.75 25.26
CA GLU A 280 9.43 10.69 24.19
C GLU A 280 10.22 11.91 24.67
N VAL A 281 11.32 12.19 23.97
CA VAL A 281 12.14 13.41 24.07
C VAL A 281 11.93 14.21 22.77
N SER A 282 10.86 15.01 22.73
CA SER A 282 10.70 16.18 21.87
C SER A 282 10.50 16.02 20.34
N LYS A 283 10.18 14.86 19.74
CA LYS A 283 10.04 14.72 18.26
C LYS A 283 8.81 13.99 17.71
N VAL A 284 8.00 13.27 18.50
CA VAL A 284 6.77 12.58 18.07
C VAL A 284 5.59 13.55 18.03
N ARG A 285 5.55 14.55 18.92
CA ARG A 285 4.48 15.59 18.90
C ARG A 285 4.40 16.40 17.58
N TRP A 286 5.39 16.28 16.69
CA TRP A 286 5.44 16.99 15.42
C TRP A 286 5.49 16.06 14.19
N SER A 287 5.48 14.74 14.36
CA SER A 287 5.41 13.78 13.25
C SER A 287 4.02 13.16 13.16
N ALA A 288 3.55 12.90 11.94
CA ALA A 288 2.31 12.21 11.65
C ALA A 288 2.58 11.01 10.75
N CYS A 289 1.60 10.13 10.57
CA CYS A 289 1.66 9.09 9.55
C CYS A 289 0.29 8.81 8.96
N THR A 290 0.25 8.48 7.67
CA THR A 290 -0.89 7.76 7.11
C THR A 290 -0.58 6.28 7.12
N ALA A 291 -1.60 5.46 7.35
CA ALA A 291 -1.46 4.02 7.38
C ALA A 291 -2.54 3.39 6.51
N VAL A 292 -2.16 2.39 5.73
CA VAL A 292 -3.08 1.44 5.10
C VAL A 292 -2.69 0.04 5.55
N THR A 293 -3.68 -0.73 5.97
CA THR A 293 -3.50 -2.07 6.51
C THR A 293 -4.45 -3.05 5.85
N CYS A 294 -3.97 -4.26 5.63
CA CYS A 294 -4.68 -5.36 5.03
C CYS A 294 -4.54 -6.61 5.91
N LEU A 295 -5.65 -7.17 6.37
CA LEU A 295 -5.69 -8.53 6.93
C LEU A 295 -6.28 -9.47 5.88
N ILE A 296 -5.47 -10.42 5.44
CA ILE A 296 -5.81 -11.40 4.42
C ILE A 296 -6.08 -12.72 5.14
N GLU A 297 -7.33 -13.18 5.09
CA GLU A 297 -7.77 -14.43 5.68
C GLU A 297 -8.07 -15.45 4.58
N GLY A 298 -7.42 -16.58 4.66
CA GLY A 298 -7.80 -17.73 3.86
C GLY A 298 -8.88 -18.57 4.53
N SER A 299 -9.62 -19.33 3.72
CA SER A 299 -10.50 -20.36 4.26
C SER A 299 -9.70 -21.36 5.08
N PRO A 300 -10.18 -21.78 6.26
CA PRO A 300 -9.50 -22.80 7.04
C PRO A 300 -9.43 -24.09 6.22
N ASN A 301 -8.21 -24.60 6.00
CA ASN A 301 -8.03 -25.91 5.40
C ASN A 301 -8.50 -26.96 6.41
N SER A 302 -9.37 -27.86 6.00
CA SER A 302 -9.86 -28.98 6.83
C SER A 302 -8.78 -29.96 7.27
N ASN A 303 -7.52 -29.75 6.87
CA ASN A 303 -6.40 -30.68 7.05
C ASN A 303 -5.40 -30.21 8.11
N ASP A 304 -5.82 -29.40 9.06
CA ASP A 304 -4.98 -29.03 10.21
C ASP A 304 -4.91 -30.22 11.19
N PRO A 305 -3.73 -30.79 11.51
CA PRO A 305 -3.60 -31.98 12.37
C PRO A 305 -4.04 -31.74 13.83
N GLN A 306 -4.36 -30.50 14.20
CA GLN A 306 -4.72 -30.15 15.58
C GLN A 306 -6.19 -30.38 15.94
N ASN A 307 -7.05 -30.77 14.99
CA ASN A 307 -8.47 -31.02 15.27
C ASN A 307 -8.86 -32.51 15.38
N SER A 308 -7.89 -33.44 15.32
CA SER A 308 -8.13 -34.88 15.50
C SER A 308 -7.91 -35.32 16.96
N LYS A 309 -8.65 -34.73 17.91
CA LYS A 309 -8.82 -35.29 19.26
C LYS A 309 -10.21 -34.93 19.78
N LYS A 310 -11.23 -35.65 19.29
CA LYS A 310 -12.53 -35.90 19.96
C LYS A 310 -13.46 -36.70 19.04
N THR A 311 -13.14 -37.98 18.84
CA THR A 311 -14.10 -39.07 18.64
C THR A 311 -13.32 -40.38 18.53
N GLU A 312 -12.84 -40.85 19.67
CA GLU A 312 -12.63 -42.29 19.86
C GLU A 312 -13.93 -42.83 20.49
N ASP A 313 -14.34 -44.01 20.03
CA ASP A 313 -15.50 -44.83 20.45
C ASP A 313 -16.75 -44.82 19.56
N ALA A 314 -16.64 -45.43 18.38
CA ALA A 314 -17.59 -46.46 17.92
C ALA A 314 -16.96 -47.29 16.78
N VAL A 315 -17.03 -48.60 16.91
CA VAL A 315 -16.22 -49.60 16.23
C VAL A 315 -16.87 -50.13 14.93
N ALA A 316 -16.00 -50.37 13.94
CA ALA A 316 -16.02 -51.38 12.88
C ALA A 316 -16.83 -51.22 11.56
N LYS A 317 -16.04 -51.40 10.48
CA LYS A 317 -16.32 -51.98 9.15
C LYS A 317 -17.27 -51.21 8.22
N CYS A 318 -16.75 -50.69 7.10
CA CYS A 318 -16.46 -51.48 5.91
C CYS A 318 -15.67 -50.64 4.88
N SER A 319 -14.85 -51.33 4.10
CA SER A 319 -14.06 -50.83 2.98
C SER A 319 -14.92 -50.45 1.78
N SER A 320 -14.85 -49.18 1.36
CA SER A 320 -14.99 -48.79 -0.05
C SER A 320 -14.31 -47.45 -0.28
N SER A 321 -13.47 -47.40 -1.30
CA SER A 321 -12.85 -46.21 -1.86
C SER A 321 -13.93 -45.25 -2.38
N GLU A 322 -14.35 -44.30 -1.56
CA GLU A 322 -15.17 -43.18 -2.02
C GLU A 322 -14.26 -41.99 -2.31
N ALA A 323 -14.22 -41.63 -3.59
CA ALA A 323 -13.59 -40.41 -4.06
C ALA A 323 -14.20 -39.20 -3.34
N LEU A 324 -13.35 -38.41 -2.70
CA LEU A 324 -13.73 -37.15 -2.07
C LEU A 324 -14.50 -36.26 -3.08
N PRO A 325 -15.65 -35.69 -2.71
CA PRO A 325 -16.39 -34.80 -3.60
C PRO A 325 -15.54 -33.57 -3.92
N ALA A 326 -15.45 -33.27 -5.21
CA ALA A 326 -14.59 -32.24 -5.82
C ALA A 326 -14.97 -30.78 -5.49
N ASP A 327 -15.70 -30.53 -4.40
CA ASP A 327 -16.38 -29.26 -4.13
C ASP A 327 -15.75 -28.42 -3.00
N THR A 328 -14.60 -28.85 -2.45
CA THR A 328 -13.88 -28.10 -1.40
C THR A 328 -12.77 -27.16 -1.92
N LYS A 329 -12.50 -27.14 -3.23
CA LYS A 329 -11.33 -26.42 -3.80
C LYS A 329 -11.52 -24.92 -4.05
N ASN A 330 -12.71 -24.34 -3.89
CA ASN A 330 -12.98 -22.96 -4.32
C ASN A 330 -13.71 -22.09 -3.28
N LYS A 331 -13.31 -22.14 -2.00
CA LYS A 331 -13.79 -21.13 -1.05
C LYS A 331 -12.96 -19.84 -1.18
N PRO A 332 -13.58 -18.68 -1.47
CA PRO A 332 -12.86 -17.42 -1.57
C PRO A 332 -12.27 -17.03 -0.20
N GLY A 333 -11.08 -16.41 -0.22
CA GLY A 333 -10.52 -15.73 0.94
C GLY A 333 -11.19 -14.37 1.17
N VAL A 334 -10.87 -13.73 2.29
CA VAL A 334 -11.36 -12.40 2.66
C VAL A 334 -10.17 -11.45 2.84
N ILE A 335 -10.31 -10.21 2.38
CA ILE A 335 -9.34 -9.14 2.63
C ILE A 335 -10.05 -8.01 3.36
N HIS A 336 -9.59 -7.70 4.57
CA HIS A 336 -10.02 -6.54 5.32
C HIS A 336 -9.04 -5.40 5.10
N VAL A 337 -9.52 -4.27 4.56
CA VAL A 337 -8.68 -3.09 4.30
C VAL A 337 -9.15 -1.95 5.18
N ALA A 338 -8.19 -1.26 5.81
CA ALA A 338 -8.44 -0.03 6.54
C ALA A 338 -7.32 0.97 6.29
N ASN A 339 -7.69 2.22 6.06
CA ASN A 339 -6.77 3.34 5.89
C ASN A 339 -7.14 4.51 6.79
N LEU A 340 -6.16 5.13 7.45
CA LEU A 340 -6.36 6.30 8.30
C LEU A 340 -5.08 7.12 8.42
N GLY A 341 -5.21 8.43 8.63
CA GLY A 341 -4.12 9.30 9.11
C GLY A 341 -4.15 9.42 10.63
N MET A 342 -2.98 9.35 11.27
CA MET A 342 -2.74 9.49 12.71
C MET A 342 -1.61 10.49 12.97
#